data_AF-U4UZU5-F1
#
_entry.id   AF-U4UZU5-F1
#
_cell.length_a   1.000
_cell.length_b   1.000
_cell.length_c   1.000
_cell.angle_alpha   90.00
_cell.angle_beta   90.00
_cell.angle_gamma   90.00
#
_symmetry.space_group_name_H-M   'P 1'
#
loop_
_entity.id
_entity.type
_entity.pdbx_description
1 polymer ?
#
loop_
_entity_poly.entity_id
_entity_poly.type
_entity_poly.pdbx_seq_one_letter_code
_entity_poly.pdbx_strand_id
1 'polypeptide(L)' 'MKNYPREERIDMIFTLGECHKNCLLASRVYAQKFPEINDPKPTVFKRLLHQFEESGSVNYKKPISRKSVTEDEENVFT' A
#
# COMPACT_ATOMS: atom_id res chain seq x y z
N MET A 1 -6.30 -6.37 1.95
CA MET A 1 -5.56 -6.01 0.72
C MET A 1 -4.34 -6.91 0.67
N LYS A 2 -4.04 -7.54 -0.47
CA LYS A 2 -2.87 -8.44 -0.58
C LYS A 2 -1.61 -7.65 -0.21
N ASN A 3 -0.80 -8.18 0.69
CA ASN A 3 0.49 -7.58 0.99
C ASN A 3 1.45 -7.97 -0.14
N TYR A 4 1.64 -7.06 -1.07
CA TYR A 4 2.69 -7.17 -2.07
C TYR A 4 4.05 -7.10 -1.36
N PRO A 5 5.00 -8.01 -1.66
CA PRO A 5 6.36 -7.94 -1.15
C PRO A 5 7.03 -6.65 -1.62
N ARG A 6 8.15 -6.28 -0.99
CA ARG A 6 8.84 -5.03 -1.28
C ARG A 6 9.29 -4.95 -2.75
N GLU A 7 9.76 -6.06 -3.31
CA GLU A 7 10.21 -6.17 -4.69
C GLU A 7 9.07 -5.86 -5.68
N GLU A 8 7.93 -6.54 -5.56
CA GLU A 8 6.76 -6.24 -6.39
C GLU A 8 6.34 -4.76 -6.29
N ARG A 9 6.41 -4.15 -5.10
CA ARG A 9 6.08 -2.71 -4.96
C ARG A 9 7.06 -1.80 -5.67
N ILE A 10 8.34 -2.16 -5.71
CA ILE A 10 9.35 -1.41 -6.47
C ILE A 10 9.01 -1.48 -7.96
N ASP A 11 8.72 -2.68 -8.47
CA ASP A 11 8.33 -2.88 -9.86
C ASP A 11 7.04 -2.11 -10.21
N MET A 12 6.08 -2.06 -9.28
CA MET A 12 4.86 -1.27 -9.43
C MET A 12 5.15 0.24 -9.48
N ILE A 13 6.11 0.76 -8.70
CA ILE A 13 6.52 2.17 -8.78
C ILE A 13 7.23 2.47 -10.10
N PHE A 14 8.12 1.61 -10.57
CA PHE A 14 8.77 1.79 -11.86
C PHE A 14 7.75 1.80 -13.00
N THR A 15 6.79 0.87 -12.96
CA THR A 15 5.68 0.82 -13.93
C THR A 15 4.80 2.08 -13.86
N LEU A 16 4.54 2.62 -12.67
CA LEU A 16 3.85 3.91 -12.51
C LEU A 16 4.64 5.05 -13.15
N GLY A 17 5.96 5.07 -13.00
CA GLY A 17 6.85 6.05 -13.63
C GLY A 17 6.74 6.03 -15.15
N GLU A 18 6.86 4.85 -15.76
CA GLU A 18 6.70 4.67 -17.21
C GLU A 18 5.31 5.08 -17.71
N CYS A 19 4.28 4.83 -16.90
CA CYS A 19 2.90 5.17 -17.22
C CYS A 19 2.53 6.63 -16.85
N HIS A 20 3.49 7.49 -16.55
CA HIS A 20 3.27 8.89 -16.15
C HIS A 20 2.22 9.02 -15.03
N LYS A 21 2.32 8.15 -14.02
CA LYS A 21 1.40 8.03 -12.86
C LYS A 21 -0.03 7.63 -13.21
N ASN A 22 -0.32 7.22 -14.44
CA ASN A 22 -1.63 6.69 -14.82
C ASN A 22 -1.84 5.29 -14.22
N CYS A 23 -2.61 5.21 -13.13
CA CYS A 23 -2.83 3.97 -12.39
C CYS A 23 -3.58 2.88 -13.19
N LEU A 24 -4.47 3.28 -14.10
CA LEU A 24 -5.21 2.33 -14.94
C LEU A 24 -4.28 1.69 -15.98
N LEU A 25 -3.46 2.51 -16.63
CA LEU A 25 -2.46 2.03 -17.57
C LEU A 25 -1.40 1.18 -16.86
N ALA A 26 -0.91 1.63 -15.70
CA ALA A 26 0.10 0.92 -14.92
C ALA A 26 -0.36 -0.49 -14.52
N SER A 27 -1.62 -0.66 -14.11
CA SER A 27 -2.19 -1.98 -13.85
C SER A 27 -2.12 -2.91 -15.06
N ARG A 28 -2.52 -2.42 -16.24
CA ARG A 28 -2.47 -3.21 -17.48
C ARG A 28 -1.03 -3.54 -17.89
N VAL A 29 -0.14 -2.56 -17.86
CA VAL A 29 1.27 -2.74 -18.23
C VAL A 29 1.95 -3.71 -17.27
N TYR A 30 1.67 -3.61 -15.97
CA TYR A 30 2.20 -4.53 -14.97
C TYR A 30 1.72 -5.97 -15.21
N ALA A 31 0.43 -6.17 -15.48
CA ALA A 31 -0.12 -7.48 -15.82
C ALA A 31 0.51 -8.09 -17.09
N GLN A 32 0.86 -7.25 -18.07
CA GLN A 32 1.57 -7.68 -19.28
C GLN A 32 3.03 -8.06 -19.01
N LYS A 33 3.73 -7.31 -18.15
CA LYS A 33 5.13 -7.57 -17.77
C LYS A 33 5.27 -8.82 -16.90
N PHE A 34 4.32 -9.06 -16.02
CA PHE A 34 4.35 -10.12 -15.02
C PHE A 34 3.08 -10.99 -15.11
N PRO A 35 2.91 -11.78 -16.19
CA PRO A 35 1.69 -12.54 -16.44
C PRO A 35 1.44 -13.66 -15.40
N GLU A 36 2.49 -14.12 -14.72
CA GLU A 36 2.38 -15.13 -13.66
C GLU A 36 2.00 -14.54 -12.29
N ILE A 37 2.07 -13.22 -12.13
CA ILE A 37 1.73 -12.53 -10.90
C ILE A 37 0.26 -12.08 -10.96
N ASN A 38 -0.47 -12.27 -9.86
CA ASN A 38 -1.86 -11.79 -9.75
C ASN A 38 -1.96 -10.29 -10.09
N ASP A 39 -2.77 -9.97 -11.10
CA ASP A 39 -2.99 -8.61 -11.60
C ASP A 39 -3.42 -7.64 -10.48
N PRO A 40 -2.56 -6.67 -10.11
CA PRO A 40 -2.92 -5.66 -9.13
C PRO A 40 -3.95 -4.70 -9.69
N LYS A 41 -5.10 -4.60 -9.02
CA LYS A 41 -6.15 -3.63 -9.38
C LYS A 41 -5.60 -2.19 -9.40
N PRO A 42 -6.15 -1.29 -10.23
CA PRO A 42 -5.74 0.12 -10.27
C PRO A 42 -5.79 0.84 -8.91
N THR A 43 -6.66 0.40 -8.00
CA THR A 43 -6.74 0.94 -6.64
C THR A 43 -5.49 0.66 -5.81
N VAL A 44 -4.78 -0.45 -6.07
CA VAL A 44 -3.49 -0.77 -5.44
C VAL A 44 -2.45 0.26 -5.85
N PHE A 45 -2.34 0.52 -7.16
CA PHE A 45 -1.44 1.53 -7.72
C PHE A 45 -1.74 2.93 -7.18
N LYS A 46 -3.02 3.32 -7.11
CA LYS A 46 -3.43 4.62 -6.57
C LYS A 46 -2.97 4.81 -5.12
N ARG A 47 -3.16 3.77 -4.28
CA ARG A 47 -2.76 3.82 -2.88
C ARG A 47 -1.24 3.82 -2.71
N LEU A 48 -0.53 3.01 -3.50
CA LEU A 48 0.93 2.96 -3.50
C LEU A 48 1.53 4.30 -3.92
N LEU A 49 1.01 4.92 -4.99
CA LEU A 49 1.42 6.24 -5.45
C LEU A 49 1.24 7.29 -4.36
N HIS A 50 0.05 7.36 -3.76
CA HIS A 50 -0.22 8.30 -2.68
C HIS A 50 0.75 8.12 -1.50
N GLN A 51 0.97 6.88 -1.06
CA GLN A 51 1.92 6.59 0.02
C GLN A 51 3.36 6.97 -0.36
N PHE A 52 3.74 6.75 -1.61
CA PHE A 52 5.07 7.07 -2.12
C PHE A 52 5.29 8.57 -2.22
N GLU A 53 4.29 9.34 -2.68
CA GLU A 53 4.36 10.80 -2.71
C GLU A 53 4.43 11.41 -1.31
N GLU A 54 3.74 10.83 -0.32
CA GLU A 54 3.78 11.31 1.07
C GLU A 54 5.09 10.96 1.80
N SER A 55 5.68 9.80 1.52
CA SER A 55 6.76 9.25 2.36
C SER A 55 8.07 8.96 1.66
N GLY A 56 8.11 9.04 0.32
CA GLY A 56 9.26 8.62 -0.49
C GLY A 56 9.59 7.12 -0.39
N SER A 57 8.71 6.31 0.21
CA SER A 57 8.99 4.91 0.53
C SER A 57 7.95 3.95 -0.03
N VAL A 58 8.44 2.82 -0.53
CA VAL A 58 7.64 1.66 -0.97
C VAL A 58 7.35 0.67 0.15
N ASN A 59 8.01 0.82 1.30
CA ASN A 59 7.84 -0.10 2.42
C ASN A 59 6.40 -0.04 2.94
N TYR A 60 5.84 -1.19 3.31
CA TYR A 60 4.51 -1.21 3.89
C TYR A 60 4.51 -0.52 5.25
N LYS A 61 3.77 0.60 5.37
CA LYS A 61 3.43 1.13 6.68
C LYS A 61 2.34 0.24 7.27
N LYS A 62 2.69 -0.52 8.32
CA LYS A 62 1.68 -1.23 9.10
C LYS A 62 0.69 -0.18 9.63
N PRO A 63 -0.63 -0.35 9.44
CA PRO A 63 -1.60 0.55 10.04
C PRO A 63 -1.39 0.51 11.55
N ILE A 64 -1.24 1.69 12.15
CA ILE A 64 -1.16 1.83 13.61
C ILE A 64 -2.54 1.48 14.14
N SER A 65 -2.69 0.27 14.67
CA SER A 65 -3.88 -0.09 15.43
C SER A 65 -3.87 0.75 16.69
N ARG A 66 -4.84 1.66 16.84
CA ARG A 66 -5.07 2.31 18.14
C ARG A 66 -5.52 1.20 19.09
N LYS A 67 -4.70 0.92 20.12
CA LYS A 67 -5.15 0.09 21.24
C LYS A 67 -6.22 0.92 21.97
N SER A 68 -7.42 0.38 22.15
CA SER A 68 -8.40 0.95 23.06
C SER A 68 -7.81 0.89 24.46
N VAL A 69 -7.69 2.03 25.12
CA VAL A 69 -7.41 2.08 26.56
C VAL A 69 -8.66 1.54 27.24
N THR A 70 -8.58 0.36 27.84
CA THR A 70 -9.56 -0.04 28.85
C THR A 70 -9.26 0.81 30.07
N GLU A 71 -10.20 1.68 30.44
CA GLU A 71 -10.22 2.28 31.77
C GLU A 71 -10.47 1.14 32.74
N ASP A 72 -9.41 0.65 33.40
CA ASP A 72 -9.57 -0.23 34.54
C ASP A 72 -10.23 0.61 35.65
N GLU A 73 -11.47 0.25 35.98
CA GLU A 73 -12.14 0.68 37.20
C GLU A 73 -11.22 0.39 38.39
N GLU A 74 -10.93 1.39 39.20
CA GLU A 74 -10.88 1.34 40.66
C GLU A 74 -10.27 2.63 41.21
N ASN A 75 -11.11 3.53 41.71
CA ASN A 75 -10.77 4.28 42.92
C ASN A 75 -12.04 4.77 43.65
N VAL A 76 -12.72 3.82 44.30
CA VAL A 76 -13.53 4.15 45.49
C VAL A 76 -12.53 4.43 46.60
N PHE A 77 -12.28 5.69 46.90
CA PHE A 77 -11.75 6.05 48.21
C PHE A 77 -12.44 7.32 48.74
N THR A 78 -13.32 7.03 49.71
CA THR A 78 -13.78 7.84 50.86
C THR A 78 -14.66 9.05 50.60
#